data_AF-A0A3D4XW12-F1
#
_entry.id   AF-A0A3D4XW12-F1
#
_cell.length_a   1.000
_cell.length_b   1.000
_cell.length_c   1.000
_cell.angle_alpha   90.00
_cell.angle_beta   90.00
_cell.angle_gamma   90.00
#
_symmetry.space_group_name_H-M   'P 1'
#
loop_
_entity.id
_entity.type
_entity.pdbx_description
1 polymer ?
#
loop_
_entity_poly.entity_id
_entity_poly.type
_entity_poly.pdbx_seq_one_letter_code
_entity_poly.pdbx_strand_id
1 'polypeptide(L)'
;MKLAGLLLLLSLNFLALTNYNIVFVHIGDKIPSYITHSIKQARLFNKKCPIYLITNKKALETIFETLNNQDITIIDVDTISQTDEHINFLKIFNIWESTIGKNVILKNFMKVTSERYLVLYDFIKKNNLTNTFHLENDVMLYIELDNALPIFEKNYKLAFPFDHDQRAPASFIYIKNHTALKPLVRLLSSAFINGFNDMQIPSILAQINPQAIDRLPILTPDYLLQYKAENLLNEKALTPSLFTKNFDQFKFIFDAAAIGQYLGGIDPHYYQSTPGFINEKTIFNVSYFTYVWQKDEKNRYIPYALLNDKKTPIANLHINCKNLSAFASDNPSIIQNQYIQIAPEA
;
A
#
# COMPACT_ATOMS: atom_id res chain seq x y z
N MET A 1 6.30 -56.30 20.93
CA MET A 1 5.24 -55.84 21.85
C MET A 1 5.55 -54.40 22.24
N LYS A 2 4.68 -53.47 21.82
CA LYS A 2 4.35 -52.11 22.33
C LYS A 2 5.45 -51.27 23.02
N LEU A 3 5.89 -50.15 22.42
CA LEU A 3 5.30 -48.78 22.42
C LEU A 3 5.69 -47.95 23.66
N ALA A 4 6.43 -46.86 23.43
CA ALA A 4 6.24 -45.50 23.98
C ALA A 4 7.48 -44.68 23.55
N GLY A 5 7.45 -43.83 22.52
CA GLY A 5 6.40 -42.87 22.21
C GLY A 5 6.62 -41.60 23.03
N LEU A 6 7.80 -40.98 22.93
CA LEU A 6 8.04 -39.64 23.47
C LEU A 6 7.35 -38.63 22.53
N LEU A 7 6.03 -38.48 22.71
CA LEU A 7 5.29 -37.35 22.17
C LEU A 7 5.87 -36.09 22.82
N LEU A 8 6.61 -35.32 22.03
CA LEU A 8 6.87 -33.92 22.33
C LEU A 8 5.52 -33.21 22.21
N LEU A 9 4.80 -33.09 23.32
CA LEU A 9 3.70 -32.15 23.49
C LEU A 9 4.30 -30.75 23.38
N LEU A 10 4.43 -30.25 22.15
CA LEU A 10 4.50 -28.82 21.88
C LEU A 10 3.23 -28.24 22.47
N SER A 11 3.40 -27.62 23.64
CA SER A 11 2.40 -26.76 24.26
C SER A 11 1.82 -25.86 23.18
N LEU A 12 0.52 -26.01 22.93
CA LEU A 12 -0.29 -25.03 22.22
C LEU A 12 -0.20 -23.73 23.02
N ASN A 13 0.82 -22.94 22.74
CA ASN A 13 0.79 -21.53 23.05
C ASN A 13 -0.39 -20.98 22.26
N PHE A 14 -1.36 -20.45 23.00
CA PHE A 14 -2.39 -19.56 22.50
C PHE A 14 -1.72 -18.41 21.75
N LEU A 15 -1.35 -18.64 20.48
CA LEU A 15 -1.22 -17.58 19.50
C LEU A 15 -2.62 -17.01 19.41
N ALA A 16 -2.82 -15.83 19.99
CA ALA A 16 -3.93 -14.99 19.57
C ALA A 16 -3.81 -14.91 18.04
N LEU A 17 -4.67 -15.63 17.32
CA LEU A 17 -4.81 -15.50 15.88
C LEU A 17 -5.15 -14.04 15.66
N THR A 18 -4.18 -13.26 15.18
CA THR A 18 -4.48 -11.88 14.79
C THR A 18 -5.45 -11.96 13.63
N ASN A 19 -6.52 -11.17 13.70
CA ASN A 19 -7.62 -11.23 12.73
C ASN A 19 -7.26 -10.65 11.35
N TYR A 20 -6.00 -10.29 11.11
CA TYR A 20 -5.51 -9.68 9.87
C TYR A 20 -4.05 -10.07 9.62
N ASN A 21 -3.57 -9.75 8.42
CA ASN A 21 -2.18 -9.94 8.00
C ASN A 21 -1.74 -8.79 7.08
N ILE A 22 -0.42 -8.58 7.00
CA ILE A 22 0.18 -7.63 6.07
C ILE A 22 0.96 -8.42 5.01
N VAL A 23 0.82 -8.05 3.74
CA VAL A 23 1.46 -8.76 2.62
C VAL A 23 2.19 -7.77 1.72
N PHE A 24 3.49 -7.96 1.58
CA PHE A 24 4.32 -7.32 0.56
C PHE A 24 4.48 -8.27 -0.63
N VAL A 25 4.54 -7.71 -1.85
CA VAL A 25 4.76 -8.48 -3.08
C VAL A 25 5.89 -7.84 -3.88
N HIS A 26 6.91 -8.63 -4.17
CA HIS A 26 8.02 -8.26 -5.04
C HIS A 26 8.37 -9.41 -5.99
N ILE A 27 7.90 -9.35 -7.22
CA ILE A 27 8.15 -10.38 -8.24
C ILE A 27 9.26 -10.00 -9.24
N GLY A 28 9.98 -8.90 -9.00
CA GLY A 28 11.17 -8.54 -9.76
C GLY A 28 12.39 -9.37 -9.33
N ASP A 29 13.42 -9.39 -10.16
CA ASP A 29 14.64 -10.19 -9.94
C ASP A 29 15.53 -9.69 -8.79
N LYS A 30 15.31 -8.46 -8.31
CA LYS A 30 16.13 -7.81 -7.30
C LYS A 30 15.27 -7.05 -6.30
N ILE A 31 15.31 -7.49 -5.05
CA ILE A 31 14.61 -6.82 -3.97
C ILE A 31 15.22 -5.44 -3.75
N PRO A 32 14.42 -4.36 -3.76
CA PRO A 32 14.93 -3.04 -3.44
C PRO A 32 15.35 -2.97 -1.97
N SER A 33 16.51 -2.40 -1.69
CA SER A 33 17.03 -2.28 -0.31
C SER A 33 16.07 -1.54 0.63
N TYR A 34 15.31 -0.59 0.10
CA TYR A 34 14.37 0.22 0.87
C TYR A 34 13.16 -0.57 1.43
N ILE A 35 12.84 -1.76 0.89
CA ILE A 35 11.74 -2.58 1.44
C ILE A 35 11.95 -2.93 2.91
N THR A 36 13.22 -3.06 3.32
CA THR A 36 13.59 -3.38 4.70
C THR A 36 13.12 -2.31 5.68
N HIS A 37 13.06 -1.04 5.25
CA HIS A 37 12.51 0.06 6.04
C HIS A 37 10.99 -0.02 6.11
N SER A 38 10.33 -0.29 4.99
CA SER A 38 8.87 -0.45 4.92
C SER A 38 8.37 -1.59 5.84
N ILE A 39 9.01 -2.76 5.77
CA ILE A 39 8.66 -3.91 6.60
C ILE A 39 8.96 -3.63 8.08
N LYS A 40 10.14 -3.10 8.41
CA LYS A 40 10.49 -2.72 9.80
C LYS A 40 9.46 -1.74 10.37
N GLN A 41 9.07 -0.75 9.58
CA GLN A 41 8.06 0.24 9.94
C GLN A 41 6.69 -0.42 10.18
N ALA A 42 6.23 -1.31 9.30
CA ALA A 42 4.99 -2.05 9.49
C ALA A 42 5.01 -2.91 10.77
N ARG A 43 6.12 -3.61 11.04
CA ARG A 43 6.34 -4.43 12.25
C ARG A 43 6.35 -3.58 13.53
N LEU A 44 6.91 -2.37 13.49
CA LEU A 44 6.94 -1.45 14.64
C LEU A 44 5.53 -1.09 15.14
N PHE A 45 4.57 -0.95 14.23
CA PHE A 45 3.17 -0.64 14.56
C PHE A 45 2.31 -1.89 14.78
N ASN A 46 2.65 -3.02 14.14
CA ASN A 46 1.83 -4.23 14.14
C ASN A 46 2.65 -5.42 14.67
N LYS A 47 3.04 -5.34 15.94
CA LYS A 47 4.03 -6.24 16.56
C LYS A 47 3.69 -7.73 16.49
N LYS A 48 2.41 -8.09 16.48
CA LYS A 48 1.94 -9.48 16.57
C LYS A 48 1.35 -10.03 15.28
N CYS A 49 1.11 -9.20 14.25
CA CYS A 49 0.46 -9.68 13.04
C CYS A 49 1.44 -10.48 12.16
N PRO A 50 0.97 -11.48 11.42
CA PRO A 50 1.72 -12.06 10.33
C PRO A 50 2.07 -10.98 9.31
N ILE A 51 3.35 -10.92 8.93
CA ILE A 51 3.83 -10.12 7.81
C ILE A 51 4.44 -11.11 6.81
N TYR A 52 3.92 -11.09 5.58
CA TYR A 52 4.40 -11.94 4.50
C TYR A 52 5.15 -11.09 3.47
N LEU A 53 6.26 -11.62 2.96
CA LEU A 53 6.91 -11.12 1.76
C LEU A 53 6.84 -12.21 0.69
N ILE A 54 6.05 -11.97 -0.35
CA ILE A 54 5.96 -12.87 -1.51
C ILE A 54 6.96 -12.40 -2.55
N THR A 55 7.90 -13.26 -2.91
CA THR A 55 8.97 -12.93 -3.87
C THR A 55 9.50 -14.17 -4.58
N ASN A 56 10.32 -14.01 -5.61
CA ASN A 56 10.96 -15.14 -6.30
C ASN A 56 12.31 -15.48 -5.65
N LYS A 57 12.78 -16.73 -5.83
CA LYS A 57 14.05 -17.20 -5.26
C LYS A 57 15.25 -16.34 -5.65
N LYS A 58 15.31 -15.90 -6.91
CA LYS A 58 16.41 -15.08 -7.43
C LYS A 58 16.56 -13.76 -6.67
N ALA A 59 15.44 -13.14 -6.31
CA ALA A 59 15.42 -11.90 -5.56
C ALA A 59 15.94 -12.11 -4.12
N LEU A 60 15.69 -13.27 -3.50
CA LEU A 60 16.16 -13.59 -2.15
C LEU A 60 17.68 -13.69 -2.04
N GLU A 61 18.36 -14.14 -3.09
CA GLU A 61 19.82 -14.21 -3.14
C GLU A 61 20.49 -12.85 -2.88
N THR A 62 19.76 -11.74 -3.05
CA THR A 62 20.31 -10.38 -2.97
C THR A 62 20.22 -9.72 -1.59
N ILE A 63 19.37 -10.19 -0.66
CA ILE A 63 19.11 -9.45 0.59
C ILE A 63 18.67 -10.31 1.79
N PHE A 64 18.85 -11.63 1.71
CA PHE A 64 18.34 -12.59 2.70
C PHE A 64 18.74 -12.25 4.15
N GLU A 65 20.00 -11.85 4.39
CA GLU A 65 20.49 -11.56 5.75
C GLU A 65 19.76 -10.36 6.40
N THR A 66 19.48 -9.30 5.65
CA THR A 66 18.84 -8.09 6.18
C THR A 66 17.37 -8.32 6.52
N LEU A 67 16.70 -9.23 5.80
CA LEU A 67 15.29 -9.56 6.02
C LEU A 67 15.07 -10.56 7.16
N ASN A 68 16.02 -11.47 7.41
CA ASN A 68 15.87 -12.51 8.43
C ASN A 68 15.65 -11.98 9.85
N ASN A 69 16.10 -10.75 10.13
CA ASN A 69 15.98 -10.13 11.44
C ASN A 69 14.62 -9.41 11.68
N GLN A 70 13.68 -9.49 10.73
CA GLN A 70 12.44 -8.69 10.77
C GLN A 70 11.18 -9.45 11.20
N ASP A 71 11.32 -10.71 11.63
CA ASP A 71 10.21 -11.57 12.04
C ASP A 71 9.08 -11.59 10.98
N ILE A 72 9.44 -12.02 9.77
CA ILE A 72 8.52 -12.11 8.62
C ILE A 72 8.53 -13.51 8.04
N THR A 73 7.44 -13.88 7.36
CA THR A 73 7.35 -15.10 6.56
C THR A 73 7.64 -14.78 5.10
N ILE A 74 8.74 -15.30 4.58
CA ILE A 74 9.08 -15.20 3.16
C ILE A 74 8.42 -16.35 2.41
N ILE A 75 7.69 -16.03 1.34
CA ILE A 75 6.99 -16.99 0.49
C ILE A 75 7.59 -16.90 -0.91
N ASP A 76 8.11 -18.03 -1.39
CA ASP A 76 8.50 -18.16 -2.79
C ASP A 76 7.24 -18.17 -3.68
N VAL A 77 7.15 -17.21 -4.59
CA VAL A 77 5.99 -17.02 -5.49
C VAL A 77 5.70 -18.26 -6.32
N ASP A 78 6.73 -19.02 -6.70
CA ASP A 78 6.59 -20.24 -7.51
C ASP A 78 5.91 -21.38 -6.73
N THR A 79 5.83 -21.29 -5.40
CA THR A 79 5.11 -22.26 -4.57
C THR A 79 3.61 -21.97 -4.50
N ILE A 80 3.15 -20.82 -5.01
CA ILE A 80 1.74 -20.43 -5.01
C ILE A 80 1.10 -20.93 -6.30
N SER A 81 0.11 -21.80 -6.19
CA SER A 81 -0.61 -22.32 -7.35
C SER A 81 -1.42 -21.19 -8.01
N GLN A 82 -1.15 -20.94 -9.29
CA GLN A 82 -1.84 -19.92 -10.08
C GLN A 82 -3.31 -20.29 -10.31
N THR A 83 -4.23 -19.32 -10.18
CA THR A 83 -5.62 -19.54 -10.60
C THR A 83 -5.81 -19.35 -12.11
N ASP A 84 -6.99 -19.71 -12.61
CA ASP A 84 -7.39 -19.47 -14.01
C ASP A 84 -7.27 -17.99 -14.39
N GLU A 85 -7.63 -17.07 -13.48
CA GLU A 85 -7.48 -15.63 -13.72
C GLU A 85 -6.01 -15.24 -13.95
N HIS A 86 -5.07 -15.80 -13.17
CA HIS A 86 -3.64 -15.54 -13.30
C HIS A 86 -3.08 -16.14 -14.59
N ILE A 87 -3.38 -17.41 -14.85
CA ILE A 87 -2.95 -18.09 -16.09
C ILE A 87 -3.46 -17.33 -17.32
N ASN A 88 -4.71 -16.86 -17.30
CA ASN A 88 -5.30 -16.10 -18.39
C ASN A 88 -4.59 -14.75 -18.60
N PHE A 89 -4.29 -14.02 -17.53
CA PHE A 89 -3.53 -12.77 -17.60
C PHE A 89 -2.16 -12.98 -18.24
N LEU A 90 -1.39 -13.99 -17.80
CA LEU A 90 -0.07 -14.27 -18.37
C LEU A 90 -0.13 -14.64 -19.85
N LYS A 91 -1.12 -15.44 -20.26
CA LYS A 91 -1.35 -15.77 -21.67
C LYS A 91 -1.61 -14.51 -22.51
N ILE A 92 -2.51 -13.65 -22.04
CA ILE A 92 -2.87 -12.40 -22.71
C ILE A 92 -1.67 -11.44 -22.77
N PHE A 93 -0.94 -11.30 -21.67
CA PHE A 93 0.24 -10.46 -21.61
C PHE A 93 1.29 -10.92 -22.63
N ASN A 94 1.57 -12.22 -22.72
CA ASN A 94 2.54 -12.75 -23.68
C ASN A 94 2.14 -12.46 -25.15
N ILE A 95 0.84 -12.55 -25.46
CA ILE A 95 0.32 -12.19 -26.80
C ILE A 95 0.49 -10.69 -27.05
N TRP A 96 0.10 -9.84 -26.09
CA TRP A 96 0.22 -8.38 -26.18
C TRP A 96 1.69 -7.93 -26.30
N GLU A 97 2.59 -8.54 -25.54
CA GLU A 97 4.02 -8.26 -25.57
C GLU A 97 4.63 -8.55 -26.95
N SER A 98 4.16 -9.61 -27.60
CA SER A 98 4.60 -10.01 -28.95
C SER A 98 4.11 -9.09 -30.06
N THR A 99 3.03 -8.32 -29.84
CA THR A 99 2.39 -7.47 -30.86
C THR A 99 2.80 -6.00 -30.81
N ILE A 100 3.16 -5.47 -29.64
CA ILE A 100 3.56 -4.06 -29.48
C ILE A 100 5.09 -3.99 -29.36
N GLY A 101 5.79 -3.11 -30.09
CA GLY A 101 7.27 -3.07 -30.20
C GLY A 101 8.12 -2.83 -28.94
N LYS A 102 9.39 -2.47 -29.15
CA LYS A 102 10.60 -2.75 -28.31
C LYS A 102 10.78 -2.10 -26.92
N ASN A 103 9.82 -1.40 -26.31
CA ASN A 103 10.07 -0.78 -24.99
C ASN A 103 9.93 -1.78 -23.81
N VAL A 104 10.88 -2.72 -23.71
CA VAL A 104 10.89 -3.84 -22.76
C VAL A 104 10.83 -3.39 -21.29
N ILE A 105 11.46 -2.27 -20.94
CA ILE A 105 11.53 -1.79 -19.56
C ILE A 105 10.15 -1.38 -19.05
N LEU A 106 9.41 -0.58 -19.83
CA LEU A 106 8.06 -0.15 -19.45
C LEU A 106 7.08 -1.34 -19.41
N LYS A 107 7.21 -2.29 -20.34
CA LYS A 107 6.40 -3.51 -20.37
C LYS A 107 6.61 -4.37 -19.14
N ASN A 108 7.86 -4.64 -18.78
CA ASN A 108 8.20 -5.45 -17.61
C ASN A 108 7.71 -4.78 -16.33
N PHE A 109 7.87 -3.46 -16.21
CA PHE A 109 7.33 -2.70 -15.09
C PHE A 109 5.80 -2.84 -14.99
N MET A 110 5.07 -2.56 -16.06
CA MET A 110 3.61 -2.65 -16.07
C MET A 110 3.10 -4.08 -15.83
N LYS A 111 3.84 -5.09 -16.29
CA LYS A 111 3.55 -6.50 -16.00
C LYS A 111 3.62 -6.74 -14.50
N VAL A 112 4.77 -6.47 -13.89
CA VAL A 112 5.00 -6.82 -12.48
C VAL A 112 4.11 -6.02 -11.54
N THR A 113 3.82 -4.76 -11.86
CA THR A 113 2.91 -3.94 -11.06
C THR A 113 1.45 -4.39 -11.18
N SER A 114 1.03 -4.95 -12.32
CA SER A 114 -0.34 -5.48 -12.48
C SER A 114 -0.48 -6.91 -11.94
N GLU A 115 0.53 -7.76 -12.18
CA GLU A 115 0.57 -9.16 -11.77
C GLU A 115 0.56 -9.31 -10.23
N ARG A 116 1.01 -8.28 -9.49
CA ARG A 116 0.93 -8.27 -8.02
C ARG A 116 -0.47 -8.58 -7.48
N TYR A 117 -1.52 -8.09 -8.15
CA TYR A 117 -2.90 -8.30 -7.73
C TYR A 117 -3.32 -9.78 -7.89
N LEU A 118 -2.78 -10.47 -8.89
CA LEU A 118 -3.02 -11.89 -9.12
C LEU A 118 -2.25 -12.74 -8.11
N VAL A 119 -1.00 -12.40 -7.84
CA VAL A 119 -0.20 -13.05 -6.79
C VAL A 119 -0.88 -12.91 -5.41
N LEU A 120 -1.37 -11.71 -5.08
CA LEU A 120 -2.16 -11.49 -3.86
C LEU A 120 -3.43 -12.37 -3.85
N TYR A 121 -4.19 -12.39 -4.94
CA TYR A 121 -5.41 -13.19 -5.02
C TYR A 121 -5.14 -14.69 -4.85
N ASP A 122 -4.13 -15.23 -5.53
CA ASP A 122 -3.75 -16.64 -5.45
C ASP A 122 -3.29 -17.01 -4.05
N PHE A 123 -2.46 -16.16 -3.44
CA PHE A 123 -1.97 -16.35 -2.08
C PHE A 123 -3.10 -16.34 -1.04
N ILE A 124 -3.96 -15.32 -1.08
CA ILE A 124 -5.11 -15.17 -0.18
C ILE A 124 -6.06 -16.35 -0.35
N LYS A 125 -6.31 -16.79 -1.59
CA LYS A 125 -7.20 -17.93 -1.88
C LYS A 125 -6.62 -19.24 -1.37
N LYS A 126 -5.34 -19.53 -1.68
CA LYS A 126 -4.65 -20.77 -1.28
C LYS A 126 -4.62 -20.96 0.24
N ASN A 127 -4.39 -19.87 0.97
CA ASN A 127 -4.25 -19.89 2.43
C ASN A 127 -5.54 -19.50 3.17
N ASN A 128 -6.65 -19.29 2.45
CA ASN A 128 -7.93 -18.82 2.99
C ASN A 128 -7.79 -17.61 3.93
N LEU A 129 -6.95 -16.65 3.54
CA LEU A 129 -6.71 -15.45 4.36
C LEU A 129 -7.90 -14.51 4.32
N THR A 130 -8.14 -13.87 5.46
CA THR A 130 -9.08 -12.76 5.61
C THR A 130 -8.34 -11.53 6.08
N ASN A 131 -8.94 -10.36 5.85
CA ASN A 131 -8.43 -9.06 6.31
C ASN A 131 -6.94 -8.87 5.98
N THR A 132 -6.61 -8.95 4.70
CA THR A 132 -5.26 -8.78 4.19
C THR A 132 -5.01 -7.32 3.86
N PHE A 133 -3.93 -6.76 4.38
CA PHE A 133 -3.44 -5.43 4.05
C PHE A 133 -2.22 -5.55 3.14
N HIS A 134 -2.31 -5.04 1.90
CA HIS A 134 -1.15 -4.92 1.03
C HIS A 134 -0.52 -3.54 1.15
N LEU A 135 0.81 -3.49 1.16
CA LEU A 135 1.61 -2.28 1.07
C LEU A 135 2.63 -2.44 -0.07
N GLU A 136 2.86 -1.38 -0.85
CA GLU A 136 4.00 -1.37 -1.79
C GLU A 136 5.33 -1.33 -1.02
N ASN A 137 6.41 -1.70 -1.72
CA ASN A 137 7.74 -1.87 -1.12
C ASN A 137 8.32 -0.54 -0.59
N ASP A 138 7.80 0.58 -1.03
CA ASP A 138 8.19 1.95 -0.70
C ASP A 138 7.14 2.71 0.14
N VAL A 139 6.30 1.98 0.88
CA VAL A 139 5.26 2.56 1.74
C VAL A 139 5.61 2.41 3.21
N MET A 140 5.52 3.50 3.96
CA MET A 140 5.72 3.53 5.42
C MET A 140 4.35 3.54 6.12
N LEU A 141 4.12 2.62 7.06
CA LEU A 141 2.86 2.52 7.84
C LEU A 141 3.00 3.13 9.24
N TYR A 142 2.06 3.97 9.65
CA TYR A 142 2.11 4.73 10.92
C TYR A 142 0.90 4.50 11.84
N ILE A 143 0.13 3.43 11.58
CA ILE A 143 -1.04 3.07 12.38
C ILE A 143 -0.98 1.61 12.82
N GLU A 144 -1.61 1.36 13.96
CA GLU A 144 -1.89 0.01 14.46
C GLU A 144 -3.18 -0.47 13.80
N LEU A 145 -3.07 -1.45 12.91
CA LEU A 145 -4.20 -1.93 12.12
C LEU A 145 -5.24 -2.64 12.97
N ASP A 146 -4.85 -3.23 14.11
CA ASP A 146 -5.79 -3.75 15.11
C ASP A 146 -6.87 -2.73 15.51
N ASN A 147 -6.48 -1.47 15.71
CA ASN A 147 -7.40 -0.40 16.12
C ASN A 147 -8.32 0.02 14.96
N ALA A 148 -7.82 -0.04 13.72
CA ALA A 148 -8.56 0.34 12.53
C ALA A 148 -9.41 -0.80 11.95
N LEU A 149 -9.11 -2.06 12.28
CA LEU A 149 -9.70 -3.26 11.71
C LEU A 149 -11.24 -3.28 11.80
N PRO A 150 -11.89 -2.92 12.93
CA PRO A 150 -13.35 -2.90 13.00
C PRO A 150 -14.00 -1.98 11.95
N ILE A 151 -13.35 -0.85 11.62
CA ILE A 151 -13.82 0.10 10.61
C ILE A 151 -13.70 -0.54 9.22
N PHE A 152 -12.59 -1.24 8.95
CA PHE A 152 -12.37 -1.99 7.72
C PHE A 152 -13.39 -3.12 7.53
N GLU A 153 -13.60 -3.97 8.53
CA GLU A 153 -14.49 -5.12 8.45
C GLU A 153 -15.95 -4.72 8.21
N LYS A 154 -16.38 -3.63 8.86
CA LYS A 154 -17.72 -3.07 8.76
C LYS A 154 -17.99 -2.41 7.42
N ASN A 155 -17.07 -1.57 6.95
CA ASN A 155 -17.36 -0.64 5.85
C ASN A 155 -16.77 -1.09 4.51
N TYR A 156 -15.85 -2.05 4.48
CA TYR A 156 -15.07 -2.34 3.27
C TYR A 156 -15.03 -3.84 2.91
N LYS A 157 -14.95 -4.11 1.60
CA LYS A 157 -14.60 -5.42 1.03
C LYS A 157 -13.23 -5.38 0.37
N LEU A 158 -13.04 -4.39 -0.50
CA LEU A 158 -11.78 -4.05 -1.16
C LEU A 158 -11.66 -2.52 -1.09
N ALA A 159 -10.52 -1.99 -0.63
CA ALA A 159 -10.35 -0.55 -0.48
C ALA A 159 -8.96 -0.09 -0.90
N PHE A 160 -8.90 1.07 -1.57
CA PHE A 160 -7.66 1.73 -2.00
C PHE A 160 -7.71 3.22 -1.62
N PRO A 161 -6.57 3.91 -1.43
CA PRO A 161 -6.51 5.35 -1.49
C PRO A 161 -6.58 5.79 -2.96
N PHE A 162 -7.65 6.49 -3.32
CA PHE A 162 -7.79 7.10 -4.63
C PHE A 162 -7.25 8.52 -4.57
N ASP A 163 -6.29 8.87 -5.41
CA ASP A 163 -5.82 10.26 -5.55
C ASP A 163 -6.52 11.03 -6.67
N HIS A 164 -7.30 10.34 -7.51
CA HIS A 164 -8.16 10.91 -8.55
C HIS A 164 -9.34 9.97 -8.82
N ASP A 165 -10.40 10.45 -9.48
CA ASP A 165 -11.53 9.58 -9.88
C ASP A 165 -11.15 8.48 -10.88
N GLN A 166 -9.98 8.62 -11.51
CA GLN A 166 -9.43 7.70 -12.52
C GLN A 166 -8.11 7.06 -12.08
N ARG A 167 -7.71 7.24 -10.81
CA ARG A 167 -6.41 6.77 -10.33
C ARG A 167 -6.45 6.39 -8.84
N ALA A 168 -5.96 5.19 -8.57
CA ALA A 168 -5.82 4.60 -7.25
C ALA A 168 -4.49 3.85 -7.18
N PRO A 169 -3.41 4.52 -6.75
CA PRO A 169 -2.13 3.85 -6.49
C PRO A 169 -2.29 2.70 -5.49
N ALA A 170 -1.46 1.67 -5.64
CA ALA A 170 -1.50 0.45 -4.81
C ALA A 170 -0.83 0.64 -3.43
N SER A 171 -0.60 1.89 -2.99
CA SER A 171 0.20 2.21 -1.81
C SER A 171 -0.30 1.51 -0.54
N PHE A 172 -1.62 1.41 -0.40
CA PHE A 172 -2.29 0.70 0.68
C PHE A 172 -3.54 0.02 0.12
N ILE A 173 -3.72 -1.27 0.38
CA ILE A 173 -4.93 -1.98 -0.04
C ILE A 173 -5.46 -2.79 1.13
N TYR A 174 -6.74 -2.65 1.43
CA TYR A 174 -7.44 -3.60 2.29
C TYR A 174 -8.23 -4.60 1.45
N ILE A 175 -8.08 -5.89 1.75
CA ILE A 175 -8.73 -7.01 1.06
C ILE A 175 -9.38 -7.90 2.12
N LYS A 176 -10.71 -7.91 2.18
CA LYS A 176 -11.45 -8.71 3.17
C LYS A 176 -11.21 -10.21 3.02
N ASN A 177 -11.13 -10.70 1.78
CA ASN A 177 -10.78 -12.08 1.41
C ASN A 177 -10.62 -12.18 -0.12
N HIS A 178 -10.29 -13.39 -0.61
CA HIS A 178 -10.13 -13.62 -2.05
C HIS A 178 -11.38 -13.28 -2.88
N THR A 179 -12.59 -13.50 -2.34
CA THR A 179 -13.85 -13.17 -3.05
C THR A 179 -13.99 -11.66 -3.27
N ALA A 180 -13.52 -10.84 -2.33
CA ALA A 180 -13.52 -9.39 -2.47
C ALA A 180 -12.55 -8.88 -3.54
N LEU A 181 -11.38 -9.53 -3.70
CA LEU A 181 -10.39 -9.17 -4.71
C LEU A 181 -10.72 -9.70 -6.12
N LYS A 182 -11.53 -10.76 -6.20
CA LYS A 182 -11.87 -11.46 -7.45
C LYS A 182 -12.36 -10.54 -8.59
N PRO A 183 -13.24 -9.54 -8.36
CA PRO A 183 -13.68 -8.64 -9.42
C PRO A 183 -12.54 -7.85 -10.06
N LEU A 184 -11.55 -7.41 -9.27
CA LEU A 184 -10.39 -6.69 -9.77
C LEU A 184 -9.54 -7.58 -10.66
N VAL A 185 -9.19 -8.79 -10.20
CA VAL A 185 -8.31 -9.68 -10.97
C VAL A 185 -8.95 -10.18 -12.28
N ARG A 186 -10.28 -10.31 -12.31
CA ARG A 186 -11.01 -10.63 -13.55
C ARG A 186 -10.99 -9.50 -14.57
N LEU A 187 -10.89 -8.25 -14.11
CA LEU A 187 -10.82 -7.06 -14.97
C LEU A 187 -9.42 -6.84 -15.55
N LEU A 188 -8.36 -7.32 -14.87
CA LEU A 188 -6.96 -7.03 -15.25
C LEU A 188 -6.68 -7.33 -16.72
N SER A 189 -7.00 -8.53 -17.18
CA SER A 189 -6.68 -8.95 -18.55
C SER A 189 -7.30 -8.04 -19.61
N SER A 190 -8.59 -7.71 -19.48
CA SER A 190 -9.27 -6.87 -20.46
C SER A 190 -8.83 -5.41 -20.35
N ALA A 191 -8.69 -4.87 -19.13
CA ALA A 191 -8.25 -3.50 -18.95
C ALA A 191 -6.80 -3.28 -19.44
N PHE A 192 -5.92 -4.25 -19.18
CA PHE A 192 -4.53 -4.19 -19.62
C PHE A 192 -4.40 -4.15 -21.16
N ILE A 193 -5.15 -4.99 -21.89
CA ILE A 193 -5.19 -4.96 -23.37
C ILE A 193 -5.62 -3.57 -23.88
N ASN A 194 -6.52 -2.89 -23.15
CA ASN A 194 -7.00 -1.55 -23.50
C ASN A 194 -6.05 -0.42 -23.05
N GLY A 195 -4.83 -0.75 -22.59
CA GLY A 195 -3.79 0.22 -22.26
C GLY A 195 -3.89 0.82 -20.87
N PHE A 196 -4.75 0.28 -19.99
CA PHE A 196 -4.84 0.74 -18.60
C PHE A 196 -3.75 0.12 -17.72
N ASN A 197 -3.17 0.93 -16.84
CA ASN A 197 -2.15 0.49 -15.88
C ASN A 197 -2.74 0.13 -14.50
N ASP A 198 -1.90 -0.39 -13.60
CA ASP A 198 -2.28 -0.86 -12.28
C ASP A 198 -2.90 0.21 -11.37
N MET A 199 -2.66 1.50 -11.63
CA MET A 199 -3.31 2.60 -10.91
C MET A 199 -4.67 2.98 -11.50
N GLN A 200 -4.91 2.74 -12.80
CA GLN A 200 -6.17 3.05 -13.47
C GLN A 200 -7.21 1.94 -13.30
N ILE A 201 -6.78 0.68 -13.29
CA ILE A 201 -7.67 -0.49 -13.26
C ILE A 201 -8.62 -0.50 -12.04
N PRO A 202 -8.20 -0.16 -10.81
CA PRO A 202 -9.13 -0.08 -9.69
C PRO A 202 -10.21 0.99 -9.87
N SER A 203 -9.90 2.08 -10.58
CA SER A 203 -10.87 3.13 -10.88
C SER A 203 -11.92 2.71 -11.90
N ILE A 204 -11.51 1.91 -12.89
CA ILE A 204 -12.43 1.29 -13.85
C ILE A 204 -13.37 0.35 -13.10
N LEU A 205 -12.86 -0.47 -12.17
CA LEU A 205 -13.70 -1.32 -11.33
C LEU A 205 -14.71 -0.50 -10.53
N ALA A 206 -14.30 0.63 -9.94
CA ALA A 206 -15.19 1.51 -9.19
C ALA A 206 -16.31 2.10 -10.05
N GLN A 207 -16.05 2.34 -11.34
CA GLN A 207 -17.05 2.85 -12.28
C GLN A 207 -18.03 1.77 -12.73
N ILE A 208 -17.55 0.56 -13.08
CA ILE A 208 -18.41 -0.51 -13.62
C ILE A 208 -19.06 -1.36 -12.52
N ASN A 209 -18.50 -1.38 -11.32
CA ASN A 209 -18.99 -2.13 -10.17
C ASN A 209 -18.66 -1.42 -8.84
N PRO A 210 -19.34 -0.31 -8.54
CA PRO A 210 -19.07 0.52 -7.36
C PRO A 210 -19.28 -0.20 -6.01
N GLN A 211 -19.91 -1.37 -6.00
CA GLN A 211 -20.12 -2.18 -4.78
C GLN A 211 -18.97 -3.16 -4.50
N ALA A 212 -18.03 -3.32 -5.45
CA ALA A 212 -16.90 -4.24 -5.33
C ALA A 212 -15.68 -3.59 -4.68
N ILE A 213 -15.51 -2.28 -4.83
CA ILE A 213 -14.33 -1.52 -4.39
C ILE A 213 -14.77 -0.19 -3.81
N ASP A 214 -14.05 0.27 -2.79
CA ASP A 214 -14.33 1.52 -2.11
C ASP A 214 -13.06 2.37 -1.93
N ARG A 215 -13.25 3.63 -1.54
CA ARG A 215 -12.18 4.61 -1.36
C ARG A 215 -11.84 4.79 0.12
N LEU A 216 -10.55 4.82 0.41
CA LEU A 216 -10.03 5.25 1.70
C LEU A 216 -9.97 6.78 1.75
N PRO A 217 -10.22 7.41 2.92
CA PRO A 217 -10.19 8.86 3.03
C PRO A 217 -8.76 9.38 2.84
N ILE A 218 -8.54 10.18 1.80
CA ILE A 218 -7.27 10.88 1.57
C ILE A 218 -7.36 12.36 1.95
N LEU A 219 -8.56 12.84 2.26
CA LEU A 219 -8.87 14.21 2.67
C LEU A 219 -9.70 14.22 3.96
N THR A 220 -9.69 15.37 4.62
CA THR A 220 -10.60 15.67 5.73
C THR A 220 -11.83 16.43 5.21
N PRO A 221 -12.99 16.34 5.89
CA PRO A 221 -14.13 17.22 5.61
C PRO A 221 -13.75 18.71 5.67
N ASP A 222 -12.83 19.09 6.57
CA ASP A 222 -12.35 20.47 6.70
C ASP A 222 -11.62 20.98 5.46
N TYR A 223 -10.89 20.11 4.75
CA TYR A 223 -10.30 20.47 3.47
C TYR A 223 -11.40 20.84 2.46
N LEU A 224 -12.46 20.04 2.37
CA LEU A 224 -13.57 20.28 1.44
C LEU A 224 -14.42 21.51 1.78
N LEU A 225 -14.39 21.99 3.04
CA LEU A 225 -15.05 23.23 3.43
C LEU A 225 -14.30 24.48 2.95
N GLN A 226 -13.00 24.37 2.70
CA GLN A 226 -12.11 25.51 2.42
C GLN A 226 -11.61 25.52 0.98
N TYR A 227 -11.37 24.33 0.43
CA TYR A 227 -10.75 24.14 -0.88
C TYR A 227 -11.59 23.20 -1.73
N LYS A 228 -11.45 23.37 -3.04
CA LYS A 228 -12.04 22.44 -4.01
C LYS A 228 -11.18 21.17 -4.08
N ALA A 229 -11.85 20.03 -4.26
CA ALA A 229 -11.19 18.82 -4.71
C ALA A 229 -10.95 18.95 -6.22
N GLU A 230 -9.85 19.60 -6.60
CA GLU A 230 -9.40 19.78 -7.97
C GLU A 230 -7.88 19.63 -8.06
N ASN A 231 -7.39 19.15 -9.20
CA ASN A 231 -5.97 18.99 -9.48
C ASN A 231 -5.37 20.23 -10.16
N LEU A 232 -4.04 20.25 -10.37
CA LEU A 232 -3.36 21.39 -11.02
C LEU A 232 -3.72 21.56 -12.51
N LEU A 233 -4.36 20.54 -13.11
CA LEU A 233 -4.89 20.59 -14.47
C LEU A 233 -6.34 21.10 -14.53
N ASN A 234 -6.89 21.57 -13.40
CA ASN A 234 -8.27 22.03 -13.22
C ASN A 234 -9.34 20.94 -13.41
N GLU A 235 -8.95 19.66 -13.31
CA GLU A 235 -9.90 18.55 -13.26
C GLU A 235 -10.49 18.47 -11.85
N LYS A 236 -11.81 18.38 -11.77
CA LYS A 236 -12.55 18.37 -10.50
C LYS A 236 -13.00 16.96 -10.16
N ALA A 237 -13.01 16.65 -8.86
CA ALA A 237 -13.67 15.47 -8.35
C ALA A 237 -15.14 15.44 -8.80
N LEU A 238 -15.57 14.33 -9.39
CA LEU A 238 -16.97 14.07 -9.73
C LEU A 238 -17.83 14.00 -8.47
N THR A 239 -17.30 13.45 -7.39
CA THR A 239 -17.98 13.37 -6.09
C THR A 239 -16.96 13.58 -4.96
N PRO A 240 -16.67 14.84 -4.57
CA PRO A 240 -15.65 15.16 -3.57
C PRO A 240 -15.78 14.40 -2.25
N SER A 241 -17.00 14.13 -1.79
CA SER A 241 -17.27 13.41 -0.54
C SER A 241 -16.77 11.96 -0.52
N LEU A 242 -16.49 11.36 -1.69
CA LEU A 242 -15.87 10.03 -1.73
C LEU A 242 -14.43 10.03 -1.23
N PHE A 243 -13.73 11.18 -1.27
CA PHE A 243 -12.34 11.31 -0.80
C PHE A 243 -12.23 11.55 0.72
N THR A 244 -13.35 11.75 1.41
CA THR A 244 -13.45 11.89 2.88
C THR A 244 -14.27 10.78 3.52
N LYS A 245 -14.68 9.77 2.74
CA LYS A 245 -15.58 8.70 3.18
C LYS A 245 -15.00 7.95 4.39
N ASN A 246 -15.84 7.75 5.41
CA ASN A 246 -15.50 7.12 6.69
C ASN A 246 -14.40 7.83 7.51
N PHE A 247 -14.02 9.07 7.15
CA PHE A 247 -13.06 9.85 7.94
C PHE A 247 -13.55 10.08 9.38
N ASP A 248 -14.86 10.20 9.58
CA ASP A 248 -15.48 10.33 10.90
C ASP A 248 -15.18 9.16 11.83
N GLN A 249 -15.01 7.95 11.29
CA GLN A 249 -14.64 6.75 12.03
C GLN A 249 -13.12 6.62 12.16
N PHE A 250 -12.36 6.84 11.09
CA PHE A 250 -10.90 6.69 11.11
C PHE A 250 -10.18 7.79 11.90
N LYS A 251 -10.62 9.05 11.75
CA LYS A 251 -9.93 10.25 12.24
C LYS A 251 -8.50 10.44 11.73
N PHE A 252 -8.12 9.77 10.65
CA PHE A 252 -6.85 9.92 9.95
C PHE A 252 -7.07 9.80 8.43
N ILE A 253 -6.09 10.24 7.64
CA ILE A 253 -6.10 10.15 6.17
C ILE A 253 -5.05 9.16 5.68
N PHE A 254 -5.20 8.67 4.45
CA PHE A 254 -4.25 7.81 3.76
C PHE A 254 -3.49 8.59 2.69
N ASP A 255 -2.25 8.22 2.41
CA ASP A 255 -1.49 8.74 1.27
C ASP A 255 -1.53 7.74 0.11
N ALA A 256 -2.10 8.16 -1.01
CA ALA A 256 -1.99 7.41 -2.25
C ALA A 256 -0.58 7.54 -2.88
N ALA A 257 -0.02 8.74 -2.87
CA ALA A 257 1.27 9.08 -3.47
C ALA A 257 1.66 10.54 -3.18
N ALA A 258 0.69 11.44 -3.23
CA ALA A 258 0.93 12.87 -3.34
C ALA A 258 1.63 13.46 -2.11
N ILE A 259 1.32 12.98 -0.89
CA ILE A 259 1.92 13.52 0.33
C ILE A 259 3.39 13.09 0.41
N GLY A 260 3.69 11.80 0.21
CA GLY A 260 5.06 11.31 0.21
C GLY A 260 5.92 11.91 -0.91
N GLN A 261 5.33 12.15 -2.08
CA GLN A 261 5.98 12.89 -3.18
C GLN A 261 6.31 14.34 -2.80
N TYR A 262 5.40 15.03 -2.12
CA TYR A 262 5.65 16.39 -1.65
C TYR A 262 6.77 16.46 -0.62
N LEU A 263 6.78 15.53 0.34
CA LEU A 263 7.75 15.56 1.44
C LEU A 263 9.13 15.09 1.02
N GLY A 264 9.22 14.04 0.22
CA GLY A 264 10.48 13.37 -0.13
C GLY A 264 10.96 13.63 -1.55
N GLY A 265 10.08 14.07 -2.45
CA GLY A 265 10.32 14.12 -3.89
C GLY A 265 9.84 12.87 -4.63
N ILE A 266 10.04 12.87 -5.94
CA ILE A 266 9.64 11.80 -6.88
C ILE A 266 10.75 10.76 -7.06
N ASP A 267 10.50 9.72 -7.86
CA ASP A 267 11.47 8.66 -8.08
C ASP A 267 12.73 9.21 -8.80
N PRO A 268 13.92 9.12 -8.18
CA PRO A 268 15.16 9.66 -8.75
C PRO A 268 15.61 8.93 -10.01
N HIS A 269 15.06 7.75 -10.30
CA HIS A 269 15.37 7.01 -11.53
C HIS A 269 14.86 7.73 -12.78
N TYR A 270 13.76 8.48 -12.68
CA TYR A 270 13.11 9.12 -13.83
C TYR A 270 13.37 10.62 -13.89
N TYR A 271 13.53 11.28 -12.75
CA TYR A 271 13.61 12.74 -12.66
C TYR A 271 14.50 13.20 -11.51
N GLN A 272 14.87 14.48 -11.50
CA GLN A 272 15.50 15.07 -10.33
C GLN A 272 14.51 15.08 -9.14
N SER A 273 14.85 14.31 -8.11
CA SER A 273 14.03 14.19 -6.91
C SER A 273 14.35 15.30 -5.92
N THR A 274 13.38 16.17 -5.65
CA THR A 274 13.48 17.19 -4.60
C THR A 274 12.15 17.29 -3.84
N PRO A 275 12.19 17.54 -2.52
CA PRO A 275 10.99 17.91 -1.76
C PRO A 275 10.29 19.14 -2.35
N GLY A 276 8.97 19.23 -2.16
CA GLY A 276 8.11 20.29 -2.66
C GLY A 276 7.37 19.94 -3.96
N PHE A 277 7.55 18.73 -4.50
CA PHE A 277 6.84 18.30 -5.71
C PHE A 277 5.33 18.19 -5.47
N ILE A 278 4.53 18.89 -6.28
CA ILE A 278 3.06 18.80 -6.25
C ILE A 278 2.63 17.97 -7.45
N ASN A 279 2.02 16.80 -7.18
CA ASN A 279 1.52 15.92 -8.22
C ASN A 279 0.33 16.55 -8.93
N GLU A 280 0.50 16.88 -10.21
CA GLU A 280 -0.50 17.59 -11.00
C GLU A 280 -1.79 16.82 -11.22
N LYS A 281 -1.78 15.50 -10.97
CA LYS A 281 -2.92 14.60 -11.17
C LYS A 281 -3.71 14.33 -9.90
N THR A 282 -3.18 14.66 -8.71
CA THR A 282 -3.93 14.44 -7.47
C THR A 282 -5.03 15.48 -7.29
N ILE A 283 -6.19 15.07 -6.76
CA ILE A 283 -7.39 15.92 -6.67
C ILE A 283 -7.32 16.95 -5.54
N PHE A 284 -6.16 17.13 -4.92
CA PHE A 284 -5.98 18.10 -3.84
C PHE A 284 -4.58 18.69 -3.86
N ASN A 285 -4.44 19.90 -3.34
CA ASN A 285 -3.14 20.52 -3.22
C ASN A 285 -2.52 20.19 -1.86
N VAL A 286 -1.53 19.31 -1.90
CA VAL A 286 -0.72 18.88 -0.75
C VAL A 286 -0.01 20.03 -0.03
N SER A 287 0.24 21.17 -0.69
CA SER A 287 0.92 22.32 -0.09
C SER A 287 0.02 23.18 0.81
N TYR A 288 -1.29 22.93 0.83
CA TYR A 288 -2.20 23.59 1.77
C TYR A 288 -2.07 23.05 3.20
N PHE A 289 -1.42 21.90 3.36
CA PHE A 289 -1.13 21.34 4.68
C PHE A 289 0.26 21.77 5.15
N THR A 290 0.38 22.00 6.45
CA THR A 290 1.67 21.93 7.14
C THR A 290 1.86 20.52 7.69
N TYR A 291 3.07 19.97 7.63
CA TYR A 291 3.33 18.61 8.12
C TYR A 291 4.20 18.62 9.37
N VAL A 292 3.84 17.78 10.35
CA VAL A 292 4.62 17.62 11.59
C VAL A 292 4.80 16.16 11.94
N TRP A 293 5.94 15.85 12.58
CA TRP A 293 6.19 14.56 13.19
C TRP A 293 6.07 14.74 14.70
N GLN A 294 5.21 13.95 15.33
CA GLN A 294 5.03 13.97 16.78
C GLN A 294 5.17 12.55 17.34
N LYS A 295 5.78 12.44 18.52
CA LYS A 295 5.84 11.19 19.26
C LYS A 295 4.46 10.80 19.80
N ASP A 296 4.13 9.53 19.68
CA ASP A 296 3.02 8.93 20.39
C ASP A 296 3.42 8.45 21.81
N GLU A 297 2.47 7.87 22.54
CA GLU A 297 2.68 7.31 23.88
C GLU A 297 3.72 6.19 23.94
N LYS A 298 4.06 5.58 22.79
CA LYS A 298 5.07 4.53 22.66
C LYS A 298 6.41 5.09 22.15
N ASN A 299 6.58 6.42 22.19
CA ASN A 299 7.76 7.15 21.75
C ASN A 299 8.11 6.90 20.26
N ARG A 300 7.11 6.64 19.42
CA ARG A 300 7.24 6.51 17.97
C ARG A 300 6.82 7.81 17.30
N TYR A 301 7.57 8.29 16.33
CA TYR A 301 7.15 9.45 15.55
C TYR A 301 6.05 9.09 14.55
N ILE A 302 4.98 9.87 14.51
CA ILE A 302 3.86 9.74 13.58
C ILE A 302 3.72 11.04 12.77
N PRO A 303 3.52 10.96 11.45
CA PRO A 303 3.22 12.12 10.61
C PRO A 303 1.79 12.62 10.81
N TYR A 304 1.63 13.94 10.85
CA TYR A 304 0.35 14.62 10.85
C TYR A 304 0.31 15.70 9.78
N ALA A 305 -0.85 15.85 9.14
CA ALA A 305 -1.20 17.00 8.33
C ALA A 305 -1.98 18.01 9.19
N LEU A 306 -1.58 19.27 9.16
CA LEU A 306 -2.25 20.38 9.81
C LEU A 306 -2.96 21.23 8.76
N LEU A 307 -4.24 21.49 9.00
CA LEU A 307 -5.03 22.44 8.23
C LEU A 307 -5.82 23.31 9.20
N ASN A 308 -5.53 24.62 9.23
CA ASN A 308 -6.15 25.59 10.15
C ASN A 308 -6.19 25.09 11.60
N ASP A 309 -5.02 24.78 12.14
CA ASP A 309 -4.79 24.25 13.49
C ASP A 309 -5.40 22.86 13.77
N LYS A 310 -6.13 22.28 12.82
CA LYS A 310 -6.63 20.90 12.93
C LYS A 310 -5.56 19.92 12.50
N LYS A 311 -5.08 19.17 13.48
CA LYS A 311 -4.07 18.13 13.32
C LYS A 311 -4.71 16.79 13.00
N THR A 312 -4.36 16.22 11.85
CA THR A 312 -4.88 14.93 11.35
C THR A 312 -3.74 13.94 11.13
N PRO A 313 -3.72 12.76 11.77
CA PRO A 313 -2.70 11.74 11.50
C PRO A 313 -2.76 11.25 10.06
N ILE A 314 -1.60 10.84 9.54
CA ILE A 314 -1.47 10.22 8.23
C ILE A 314 -1.14 8.73 8.43
N ALA A 315 -2.00 7.85 7.92
CA ALA A 315 -1.93 6.41 8.15
C ALA A 315 -0.73 5.74 7.50
N ASN A 316 -0.39 6.19 6.29
CA ASN A 316 0.72 5.69 5.51
C ASN A 316 1.34 6.82 4.69
N LEU A 317 2.62 6.69 4.32
CA LEU A 317 3.26 7.57 3.35
C LEU A 317 3.88 6.74 2.23
N HIS A 318 3.62 7.11 0.98
CA HIS A 318 4.21 6.48 -0.20
C HIS A 318 5.46 7.25 -0.62
N ILE A 319 6.63 6.72 -0.28
CA ILE A 319 7.90 7.44 -0.38
C ILE A 319 8.52 7.22 -1.77
N ASN A 320 8.02 7.95 -2.77
CA ASN A 320 8.45 7.81 -4.16
C ASN A 320 9.95 8.06 -4.38
N CYS A 321 10.61 8.91 -3.58
CA CYS A 321 12.05 9.15 -3.68
C CYS A 321 12.92 7.97 -3.20
N LYS A 322 12.28 6.91 -2.68
CA LYS A 322 12.91 5.67 -2.20
C LYS A 322 13.83 5.84 -0.98
N ASN A 323 13.89 7.03 -0.38
CA ASN A 323 14.62 7.33 0.85
C ASN A 323 13.77 7.05 2.11
N LEU A 324 13.30 5.81 2.27
CA LEU A 324 12.37 5.44 3.34
C LEU A 324 12.94 5.62 4.76
N SER A 325 14.26 5.44 4.93
CA SER A 325 14.91 5.57 6.24
C SER A 325 14.73 6.97 6.84
N ALA A 326 14.67 8.01 6.02
CA ALA A 326 14.44 9.37 6.48
C ALA A 326 13.09 9.57 7.18
N PHE A 327 12.12 8.70 6.88
CA PHE A 327 10.75 8.79 7.39
C PHE A 327 10.48 7.80 8.54
N ALA A 328 11.47 7.04 8.98
CA ALA A 328 11.29 5.98 9.99
C ALA A 328 10.82 6.53 11.35
N SER A 329 9.88 5.86 11.99
CA SER A 329 9.29 6.33 13.26
C SER A 329 10.20 6.24 14.48
N ASP A 330 11.32 5.52 14.40
CA ASP A 330 12.30 5.42 15.49
C ASP A 330 13.30 6.58 15.49
N ASN A 331 13.70 7.07 14.32
CA ASN A 331 14.60 8.22 14.18
C ASN A 331 14.47 8.89 12.80
N PRO A 332 13.41 9.68 12.56
CA PRO A 332 13.16 10.28 11.25
C PRO A 332 14.12 11.46 11.00
N SER A 333 15.06 11.30 10.07
CA SER A 333 15.94 12.42 9.66
C SER A 333 15.22 13.46 8.79
N ILE A 334 14.06 13.13 8.22
CA ILE A 334 13.25 14.05 7.40
C ILE A 334 12.79 15.27 8.20
N ILE A 335 12.77 15.19 9.53
CA ILE A 335 12.42 16.31 10.41
C ILE A 335 13.28 17.57 10.16
N GLN A 336 14.48 17.43 9.57
CA GLN A 336 15.33 18.55 9.18
C GLN A 336 14.90 19.25 7.88
N ASN A 337 13.84 18.77 7.22
CA ASN A 337 13.31 19.29 5.97
C ASN A 337 12.47 20.55 6.23
N GLN A 338 12.65 21.59 5.40
CA GLN A 338 11.90 22.85 5.49
C GLN A 338 10.37 22.70 5.39
N TYR A 339 9.89 21.60 4.80
CA TYR A 339 8.46 21.30 4.68
C TYR A 339 7.87 20.59 5.92
N ILE A 340 8.69 20.35 6.94
CA ILE A 340 8.31 19.64 8.16
C ILE A 340 8.64 20.51 9.38
N GLN A 341 7.68 20.63 10.28
CA GLN A 341 7.89 21.27 11.58
C GLN A 341 7.95 20.21 12.69
N ILE A 342 8.80 20.43 13.69
CA ILE A 342 8.75 19.65 14.94
C ILE A 342 7.68 20.27 15.81
N ALA A 343 6.67 19.48 16.19
CA ALA A 343 5.73 19.92 17.22
C ALA A 343 6.50 20.03 18.55
N PRO A 344 6.35 21.14 19.32
CA PRO A 344 6.92 21.21 20.66
C PRO A 344 6.42 20.04 21.50
N GLU A 345 7.31 19.48 22.34
CA GLU A 345 6.92 18.43 23.29
C GLU A 345 5.79 18.97 24.18
N ALA A 346 4.68 18.22 24.24
CA ALA A 346 3.47 18.60 24.96
C ALA A 346 3.59 18.34 26.47
#